data_AF-A0A950S8D2-F1
#
_entry.id   AF-A0A950S8D2-F1
#
_cell.length_a   1.000
_cell.length_b   1.000
_cell.length_c   1.000
_cell.angle_alpha   90.00
_cell.angle_beta   90.00
_cell.angle_gamma   90.00
#
_symmetry.space_group_name_H-M   'P 1'
#
loop_
_entity.id
_entity.type
_entity.pdbx_description
1 polymer ?
#
loop_
_entity_poly.entity_id
_entity_poly.type
_entity_poly.pdbx_seq_one_letter_code
_entity_poly.pdbx_strand_id
1 'polypeptide(L)'
;MTTLTLEAVRNVRERIAHAHELANARFREAFASGNGPLPPKAHMAIQAAALLECAQGVRVRGEIHYDVFDGESTPYVDRGRPVYEAFDVDRNPEAIFEYWLIISDIVGATSWRMTRLIATAEDYDAALMRMQSPQIVRALIVTHLPSVDARDDGTALLEATVYTRAEEERIERRQLLLDVHNEFHYHGRALLAEGRGGVRI
;
A
#
# COMPACT_ATOMS: atom_id res chain seq x y z
N MET A 1 -14.29 2.39 15.36
CA MET A 1 -13.03 1.73 14.96
C MET A 1 -13.18 0.21 14.98
N THR A 2 -12.85 -0.43 13.87
CA THR A 2 -12.95 -1.87 13.64
C THR A 2 -11.58 -2.44 13.33
N THR A 3 -11.09 -3.36 14.16
CA THR A 3 -9.85 -4.12 13.88
C THR A 3 -10.16 -5.25 12.90
N LEU A 4 -9.38 -5.36 11.83
CA LEU A 4 -9.54 -6.44 10.86
C LEU A 4 -9.15 -7.78 11.49
N THR A 5 -9.82 -8.85 11.08
CA THR A 5 -9.41 -10.21 11.45
C THR A 5 -8.13 -10.59 10.71
N LEU A 6 -7.37 -11.53 11.26
CA LEU A 6 -6.19 -12.05 10.57
C LEU A 6 -6.54 -12.70 9.22
N GLU A 7 -7.71 -13.35 9.14
CA GLU A 7 -8.22 -13.94 7.90
C GLU A 7 -8.51 -12.87 6.84
N ALA A 8 -9.19 -11.77 7.18
CA ALA A 8 -9.43 -10.68 6.25
C ALA A 8 -8.11 -10.07 5.72
N VAL A 9 -7.14 -9.87 6.61
CA VAL A 9 -5.80 -9.38 6.22
C VAL A 9 -5.09 -10.36 5.28
N ARG A 10 -5.17 -11.67 5.56
CA ARG A 10 -4.58 -12.72 4.70
C ARG A 10 -5.24 -12.75 3.33
N ASN A 11 -6.58 -12.74 3.28
CA ASN A 11 -7.34 -12.77 2.03
C ASN A 11 -6.98 -11.58 1.14
N VAL A 12 -6.90 -10.36 1.70
CA VAL A 12 -6.46 -9.18 0.96
C VAL A 12 -5.01 -9.35 0.46
N ARG A 13 -4.08 -9.79 1.31
CA ARG A 13 -2.67 -10.02 0.91
C ARG A 13 -2.54 -11.07 -0.20
N GLU A 14 -3.35 -12.12 -0.17
CA GLU A 14 -3.39 -13.16 -1.20
C GLU A 14 -3.90 -12.61 -2.54
N ARG A 15 -4.92 -11.75 -2.53
CA ARG A 15 -5.39 -11.06 -3.74
C ARG A 15 -4.32 -10.15 -4.34
N ILE A 16 -3.60 -9.39 -3.51
CA ILE A 16 -2.48 -8.55 -3.97
C ILE A 16 -1.35 -9.40 -4.56
N ALA A 17 -0.98 -10.50 -3.89
CA ALA A 17 0.05 -11.41 -4.39
C ALA A 17 -0.36 -12.04 -5.73
N HIS A 18 -1.61 -12.48 -5.85
CA HIS A 18 -2.14 -13.02 -7.09
C HIS A 18 -2.15 -11.98 -8.23
N ALA A 19 -2.51 -10.73 -7.93
CA ALA A 19 -2.44 -9.62 -8.88
C ALA A 19 -1.01 -9.40 -9.39
N HIS A 20 0.02 -9.49 -8.53
CA HIS A 20 1.42 -9.41 -8.96
C HIS A 20 1.83 -10.58 -9.86
N GLU A 21 1.40 -11.79 -9.56
CA GLU A 21 1.65 -12.96 -10.43
C GLU A 21 1.00 -12.79 -11.80
N LEU A 22 -0.25 -12.32 -11.83
CA LEU A 22 -0.99 -12.02 -13.06
C LEU A 22 -0.31 -10.91 -13.87
N ALA A 23 0.10 -9.83 -13.23
CA ALA A 23 0.84 -8.75 -13.87
C ALA A 23 2.16 -9.25 -14.49
N ASN A 24 2.90 -10.09 -13.76
CA ASN A 24 4.16 -10.68 -14.24
C ASN A 24 3.94 -11.64 -15.42
N ALA A 25 2.84 -12.40 -15.44
CA ALA A 25 2.49 -13.23 -16.59
C ALA A 25 2.18 -12.36 -17.82
N ARG A 26 1.31 -11.36 -17.66
CA ARG A 26 0.93 -10.42 -18.73
C ARG A 26 2.12 -9.64 -19.28
N PHE A 27 3.02 -9.20 -18.41
CA PHE A 27 4.24 -8.52 -18.84
C PHE A 27 5.12 -9.43 -19.69
N ARG A 28 5.31 -10.70 -19.29
CA ARG A 28 6.09 -11.68 -20.06
C ARG A 28 5.46 -11.96 -21.42
N GLU A 29 4.14 -12.13 -21.48
CA GLU A 29 3.41 -12.33 -22.75
C GLU A 29 3.53 -11.12 -23.67
N ALA A 30 3.31 -9.92 -23.13
CA ALA A 30 3.41 -8.68 -23.89
C ALA A 30 4.84 -8.48 -24.44
N PHE A 31 5.86 -8.77 -23.63
CA PHE A 31 7.27 -8.73 -24.04
C PHE A 31 7.60 -9.77 -25.12
N ALA A 32 7.06 -10.99 -25.01
CA ALA A 32 7.28 -12.07 -25.95
C ALA A 32 6.54 -11.90 -27.30
N SER A 33 5.48 -11.09 -27.33
CA SER A 33 4.62 -10.89 -28.51
C SER A 33 5.33 -10.28 -29.74
N GLY A 34 6.56 -9.79 -29.60
CA GLY A 34 7.41 -9.39 -30.74
C GLY A 34 7.00 -8.10 -31.45
N ASN A 35 5.99 -7.39 -30.96
CA ASN A 35 5.49 -6.12 -31.53
C ASN A 35 6.39 -4.90 -31.27
N GLY A 36 7.68 -5.12 -30.99
CA GLY A 36 8.65 -4.10 -30.60
C GLY A 36 8.85 -3.98 -29.08
N PRO A 37 9.75 -3.08 -28.63
CA PRO A 37 9.97 -2.84 -27.22
C PRO A 37 8.70 -2.29 -26.57
N LEU A 38 8.31 -2.84 -25.41
CA LEU A 38 7.20 -2.31 -24.64
C LEU A 38 7.48 -0.84 -24.25
N PRO A 39 6.46 0.04 -24.29
CA PRO A 39 6.59 1.38 -23.75
C PRO A 39 7.14 1.34 -22.31
N PRO A 40 8.02 2.26 -21.90
CA PRO A 40 8.65 2.22 -20.57
C PRO A 40 7.66 2.12 -19.40
N LYS A 41 6.45 2.63 -19.59
CA LYS A 41 5.38 2.70 -18.59
C LYS A 41 4.40 1.52 -18.62
N ALA A 42 4.51 0.63 -19.60
CA ALA A 42 3.55 -0.45 -19.82
C ALA A 42 3.47 -1.39 -18.60
N HIS A 43 4.58 -1.66 -17.93
CA HIS A 43 4.59 -2.48 -16.72
C HIS A 43 3.76 -1.90 -15.57
N MET A 44 3.73 -0.56 -15.41
CA MET A 44 2.96 0.11 -14.37
C MET A 44 1.47 -0.01 -14.64
N ALA A 45 1.04 0.24 -15.89
CA ALA A 45 -0.35 0.08 -16.31
C ALA A 45 -0.82 -1.39 -16.19
N ILE A 46 0.01 -2.36 -16.60
CA ILE A 46 -0.27 -3.79 -16.44
C ILE A 46 -0.46 -4.17 -14.96
N GLN A 47 0.40 -3.66 -14.08
CA GLN A 47 0.30 -3.91 -12.65
C GLN A 47 -0.97 -3.28 -12.05
N ALA A 48 -1.25 -2.01 -12.37
CA ALA A 48 -2.46 -1.32 -11.90
C ALA A 48 -3.74 -2.06 -12.35
N ALA A 49 -3.80 -2.48 -13.62
CA ALA A 49 -4.91 -3.25 -14.15
C ALA A 49 -5.10 -4.59 -13.43
N ALA A 50 -4.02 -5.33 -13.17
CA ALA A 50 -4.10 -6.60 -12.46
C ALA A 50 -4.56 -6.43 -10.99
N LEU A 51 -4.06 -5.40 -10.30
CA LEU A 51 -4.49 -5.08 -8.93
C LEU A 51 -6.00 -4.81 -8.86
N LEU A 52 -6.51 -4.01 -9.79
CA LEU A 52 -7.92 -3.63 -9.87
C LEU A 52 -8.85 -4.77 -10.31
N GLU A 53 -8.34 -5.69 -11.12
CA GLU A 53 -9.07 -6.89 -11.53
C GLU A 53 -9.25 -7.87 -10.36
N CYS A 54 -8.23 -8.03 -9.53
CA CYS A 54 -8.27 -8.91 -8.37
C CYS A 54 -8.94 -8.27 -7.13
N ALA A 55 -9.16 -6.96 -7.14
CA ALA A 55 -9.79 -6.24 -6.03
C ALA A 55 -11.28 -6.62 -5.85
N GLN A 56 -11.72 -6.65 -4.60
CA GLN A 56 -13.13 -6.91 -4.26
C GLN A 56 -13.90 -5.63 -3.96
N GLY A 57 -13.33 -4.77 -3.12
CA GLY A 57 -13.98 -3.54 -2.64
C GLY A 57 -13.49 -2.26 -3.32
N VAL A 58 -12.70 -2.38 -4.39
CA VAL A 58 -12.10 -1.24 -5.11
C VAL A 58 -12.35 -1.39 -6.60
N ARG A 59 -12.89 -0.34 -7.21
CA ARG A 59 -13.06 -0.21 -8.66
C ARG A 59 -12.46 1.11 -9.13
N VAL A 60 -12.22 1.23 -10.43
CA VAL A 60 -11.80 2.47 -11.07
C VAL A 60 -12.70 2.78 -12.26
N ARG A 61 -13.02 4.06 -12.46
CA ARG A 61 -13.79 4.54 -13.60
C ARG A 61 -12.86 4.90 -14.75
N GLY A 62 -12.43 3.90 -15.52
CA GLY A 62 -11.55 4.10 -16.68
C GLY A 62 -10.28 3.23 -16.61
N GLU A 63 -9.30 3.51 -17.47
CA GLU A 63 -8.00 2.84 -17.44
C GLU A 63 -6.96 3.76 -16.80
N ILE A 64 -6.07 3.19 -15.96
CA ILE A 64 -4.98 3.93 -15.35
C ILE A 64 -3.80 4.00 -16.31
N HIS A 65 -3.43 5.22 -16.66
CA HIS A 65 -2.24 5.57 -17.42
C HIS A 65 -1.21 6.27 -16.50
N TYR A 66 -0.01 6.48 -17.02
CA TYR A 66 1.09 7.06 -16.26
C TYR A 66 1.79 8.16 -17.05
N ASP A 67 2.11 9.26 -16.38
CA ASP A 67 3.08 10.25 -16.82
C ASP A 67 4.37 10.06 -16.03
N VAL A 68 5.51 10.19 -16.71
CA VAL A 68 6.83 10.06 -16.07
C VAL A 68 7.60 11.31 -16.44
N PHE A 69 7.87 12.15 -15.45
CA PHE A 69 8.60 13.39 -15.60
C PHE A 69 9.62 13.50 -14.47
N ASP A 70 10.88 13.80 -14.81
CA ASP A 70 11.99 13.91 -13.85
C ASP A 70 12.13 12.71 -12.87
N GLY A 71 11.84 11.50 -13.37
CA GLY A 71 11.89 10.27 -12.56
C GLY A 71 10.70 10.05 -11.63
N GLU A 72 9.74 10.97 -11.58
CA GLU A 72 8.48 10.82 -10.87
C GLU A 72 7.42 10.21 -11.78
N SER A 73 6.73 9.17 -11.29
CA SER A 73 5.64 8.51 -11.99
C SER A 73 4.29 8.96 -11.40
N THR A 74 3.47 9.61 -12.21
CA THR A 74 2.15 10.10 -11.81
C THR A 74 1.05 9.29 -12.49
N PRO A 75 0.25 8.51 -11.75
CA PRO A 75 -0.91 7.81 -12.31
C PRO A 75 -2.04 8.79 -12.63
N TYR A 76 -2.79 8.54 -13.69
CA TYR A 76 -4.00 9.28 -14.06
C TYR A 76 -4.99 8.41 -14.81
N VAL A 77 -6.27 8.78 -14.78
CA VAL A 77 -7.26 8.28 -15.74
C VAL A 77 -7.50 9.35 -16.80
N ASP A 78 -7.90 10.55 -16.36
CA ASP A 78 -7.96 11.74 -17.19
C ASP A 78 -6.68 12.56 -16.99
N ARG A 79 -5.92 12.75 -18.07
CA ARG A 79 -4.62 13.44 -17.99
C ARG A 79 -4.77 14.84 -17.38
N GLY A 80 -3.93 15.14 -16.38
CA GLY A 80 -3.96 16.40 -15.64
C GLY A 80 -4.94 16.42 -14.46
N ARG A 81 -5.63 15.31 -14.16
CA ARG A 81 -6.44 15.13 -12.95
C ARG A 81 -5.83 14.09 -12.02
N PRO A 82 -6.00 14.24 -10.69
CA PRO A 82 -5.60 13.21 -9.73
C PRO A 82 -6.32 11.89 -10.00
N VAL A 83 -5.62 10.76 -9.88
CA VAL A 83 -6.22 9.43 -10.05
C VAL A 83 -7.24 9.09 -8.96
N TYR A 84 -7.12 9.70 -7.78
CA TYR A 84 -7.89 9.35 -6.57
C TYR A 84 -9.41 9.45 -6.80
N GLU A 85 -9.86 10.49 -7.49
CA GLU A 85 -11.29 10.71 -7.78
C GLU A 85 -11.87 9.66 -8.74
N ALA A 86 -11.03 8.95 -9.50
CA ALA A 86 -11.49 7.91 -10.40
C ALA A 86 -11.82 6.60 -9.67
N PHE A 87 -11.33 6.42 -8.43
CA PHE A 87 -11.63 5.23 -7.64
C PHE A 87 -13.03 5.28 -7.03
N ASP A 88 -13.68 4.12 -7.03
CA ASP A 88 -14.88 3.83 -6.27
C ASP A 88 -14.51 2.77 -5.23
N VAL A 89 -14.58 3.15 -3.96
CA VAL A 89 -14.09 2.36 -2.82
C VAL A 89 -15.25 2.10 -1.88
N ASP A 90 -15.55 0.82 -1.65
CA ASP A 90 -16.52 0.44 -0.63
C ASP A 90 -16.05 0.96 0.73
N ARG A 91 -16.90 1.71 1.44
CA ARG A 91 -16.53 2.34 2.73
C ARG A 91 -16.58 1.39 3.92
N ASN A 92 -16.28 0.12 3.69
CA ASN A 92 -16.13 -0.87 4.75
C ASN A 92 -14.64 -1.03 5.15
N PRO A 93 -14.34 -1.53 6.37
CA PRO A 93 -12.97 -1.66 6.86
C PRO A 93 -12.01 -2.48 5.96
N GLU A 94 -12.48 -3.58 5.37
CA GLU A 94 -11.63 -4.44 4.53
C GLU A 94 -11.28 -3.74 3.22
N ALA A 95 -12.26 -3.11 2.57
CA ALA A 95 -12.07 -2.39 1.32
C ALA A 95 -11.18 -1.15 1.48
N ILE A 96 -11.27 -0.41 2.59
CA ILE A 96 -10.37 0.72 2.88
C ILE A 96 -8.92 0.23 3.06
N PHE A 97 -8.74 -0.90 3.74
CA PHE A 97 -7.42 -1.52 3.90
C PHE A 97 -6.87 -2.06 2.56
N GLU A 98 -7.70 -2.74 1.76
CA GLU A 98 -7.35 -3.18 0.40
C GLU A 98 -6.97 -2.00 -0.49
N TYR A 99 -7.76 -0.92 -0.45
CA TYR A 99 -7.50 0.31 -1.19
C TYR A 99 -6.15 0.93 -0.83
N TRP A 100 -5.80 0.97 0.46
CA TRP A 100 -4.50 1.46 0.90
C TRP A 100 -3.34 0.67 0.29
N LEU A 101 -3.42 -0.67 0.23
CA LEU A 101 -2.37 -1.48 -0.39
C LEU A 101 -2.31 -1.24 -1.91
N ILE A 102 -3.46 -1.19 -2.58
CA ILE A 102 -3.55 -0.96 -4.02
C ILE A 102 -2.99 0.40 -4.41
N ILE A 103 -3.45 1.47 -3.77
CA ILE A 103 -3.05 2.83 -4.14
C ILE A 103 -1.57 3.08 -3.82
N SER A 104 -1.05 2.46 -2.75
CA SER A 104 0.38 2.55 -2.42
C SER A 104 1.26 1.85 -3.47
N ASP A 105 0.79 0.75 -4.06
CA ASP A 105 1.45 0.08 -5.18
C ASP A 105 1.35 0.87 -6.50
N ILE A 106 0.18 1.49 -6.77
CA ILE A 106 -0.10 2.25 -8.00
C ILE A 106 0.68 3.56 -8.04
N VAL A 107 0.69 4.32 -6.94
CA VAL A 107 1.41 5.60 -6.83
C VAL A 107 2.91 5.35 -6.69
N GLY A 108 3.31 4.19 -6.14
CA GLY A 108 4.64 3.67 -6.32
C GLY A 108 5.76 4.55 -5.77
N ALA A 109 5.54 5.22 -4.63
CA ALA A 109 6.66 5.85 -3.92
C ALA A 109 7.70 4.76 -3.62
N THR A 110 8.98 4.99 -3.97
CA THR A 110 10.09 4.05 -3.69
C THR A 110 10.12 3.62 -2.22
N SER A 111 9.59 4.47 -1.32
CA SER A 111 9.37 4.20 0.10
C SER A 111 8.39 3.05 0.37
N TRP A 112 7.34 2.87 -0.43
CA TRP A 112 6.36 1.79 -0.26
C TRP A 112 6.94 0.42 -0.63
N ARG A 113 7.75 0.33 -1.70
CA ARG A 113 8.50 -0.91 -2.03
C ARG A 113 9.41 -1.37 -0.89
N MET A 114 9.84 -0.43 -0.04
CA MET A 114 10.67 -0.67 1.14
C MET A 114 9.86 -0.75 2.44
N THR A 115 8.53 -0.72 2.36
CA THR A 115 7.59 -0.81 3.48
C THR A 115 6.87 -2.16 3.46
N ARG A 116 6.83 -2.86 4.60
CA ARG A 116 6.13 -4.14 4.76
C ARG A 116 5.10 -4.04 5.87
N LEU A 117 3.89 -4.53 5.60
CA LEU A 117 2.86 -4.69 6.63
C LEU A 117 3.30 -5.74 7.66
N ILE A 118 3.08 -5.44 8.94
CA ILE A 118 3.19 -6.38 10.06
C ILE A 118 1.78 -6.64 10.58
N ALA A 119 1.30 -7.86 10.44
CA ALA A 119 -0.05 -8.24 10.90
C ALA A 119 -0.03 -9.29 12.02
N THR A 120 1.12 -9.93 12.25
CA THR A 120 1.32 -10.98 13.26
C THR A 120 2.56 -10.70 14.12
N ALA A 121 2.69 -11.40 15.25
CA ALA A 121 3.91 -11.40 16.04
C ALA A 121 5.10 -11.98 15.25
N GLU A 122 4.86 -13.01 14.42
CA GLU A 122 5.90 -13.59 13.55
C GLU A 122 6.42 -12.57 12.52
N ASP A 123 5.52 -11.76 11.92
CA ASP A 123 5.92 -10.67 11.01
C ASP A 123 6.79 -9.64 11.76
N TYR A 124 6.44 -9.34 13.01
CA TYR A 124 7.17 -8.39 13.86
C TYR A 124 8.56 -8.91 14.23
N ASP A 125 8.66 -10.15 14.70
CA ASP A 125 9.92 -10.80 15.03
C ASP A 125 10.82 -10.91 13.79
N ALA A 126 10.24 -11.28 12.64
CA ALA A 126 10.97 -11.32 11.38
C ALA A 126 11.45 -9.93 10.92
N ALA A 127 10.71 -8.87 11.24
CA ALA A 127 11.16 -7.50 11.00
C ALA A 127 12.32 -7.14 11.93
N LEU A 128 12.19 -7.38 13.24
CA LEU A 128 13.26 -7.12 14.23
C LEU A 128 14.56 -7.85 13.89
N MET A 129 14.49 -9.11 13.48
CA MET A 129 15.67 -9.90 13.12
C MET A 129 16.37 -9.41 11.86
N ARG A 130 15.68 -8.66 10.99
CA ARG A 130 16.27 -8.01 9.81
C ARG A 130 16.91 -6.68 10.14
N MET A 131 16.50 -6.04 11.24
CA MET A 131 16.97 -4.72 11.61
C MET A 131 18.42 -4.73 12.06
N GLN A 132 19.15 -3.69 11.68
CA GLN A 132 20.50 -3.47 12.15
C GLN A 132 20.47 -2.95 13.59
N SER A 133 20.78 -3.83 14.55
CA SER A 133 20.85 -3.50 15.99
C SER A 133 19.54 -2.85 16.51
N PRO A 134 18.42 -3.59 16.53
CA PRO A 134 17.11 -3.04 16.86
C PRO A 134 17.06 -2.50 18.30
N GLN A 135 16.41 -1.36 18.46
CA GLN A 135 16.07 -0.74 19.74
C GLN A 135 14.56 -0.72 19.88
N ILE A 136 14.03 -1.37 20.92
CA ILE A 136 12.59 -1.41 21.20
C ILE A 136 12.24 -0.11 21.94
N VAL A 137 11.41 0.71 21.31
CA VAL A 137 10.93 2.00 21.85
C VAL A 137 9.66 1.81 22.67
N ARG A 138 8.79 0.89 22.24
CA ARG A 138 7.54 0.57 22.95
C ARG A 138 7.29 -0.93 22.92
N ALA A 139 7.27 -1.55 24.11
CA ALA A 139 7.15 -3.00 24.27
C ALA A 139 5.68 -3.52 24.27
N LEU A 140 4.70 -2.64 24.50
CA LEU A 140 3.28 -3.03 24.58
C LEU A 140 2.57 -2.70 23.27
N ILE A 141 2.44 -3.72 22.42
CA ILE A 141 1.60 -3.67 21.23
C ILE A 141 0.35 -4.49 21.54
N VAL A 142 -0.81 -3.83 21.62
CA VAL A 142 -2.10 -4.50 21.91
C VAL A 142 -2.50 -5.39 20.72
N THR A 143 -2.21 -4.96 19.49
CA THR A 143 -2.44 -5.73 18.27
C THR A 143 -1.57 -5.22 17.12
N HIS A 144 -1.12 -6.13 16.27
CA HIS A 144 -0.45 -5.80 15.01
C HIS A 144 -1.45 -5.59 13.86
N LEU A 145 -2.66 -6.13 14.00
CA LEU A 145 -3.67 -6.10 12.95
C LEU A 145 -4.06 -4.65 12.60
N PRO A 146 -4.32 -4.38 11.31
CA PRO A 146 -4.84 -3.10 10.89
C PRO A 146 -6.22 -2.82 11.52
N SER A 147 -6.53 -1.55 11.71
CA SER A 147 -7.86 -1.13 12.15
C SER A 147 -8.33 0.08 11.36
N VAL A 148 -9.62 0.12 11.07
CA VAL A 148 -10.24 1.20 10.32
C VAL A 148 -11.40 1.80 11.11
N ASP A 149 -11.41 3.12 11.21
CA ASP A 149 -12.53 3.89 11.72
C ASP A 149 -13.19 4.63 10.55
N ALA A 150 -14.14 3.94 9.88
CA ALA A 150 -14.95 4.53 8.81
C ALA A 150 -16.03 5.43 9.41
N ARG A 151 -16.24 6.61 8.82
CA ARG A 151 -17.15 7.63 9.32
C ARG A 151 -18.27 7.89 8.31
N ASP A 152 -19.40 8.36 8.84
CA ASP A 152 -20.60 8.63 8.03
C ASP A 152 -20.40 9.80 7.03
N ASP A 153 -19.39 10.64 7.25
CA ASP A 153 -19.02 11.73 6.34
C ASP A 153 -18.19 11.28 5.13
N GLY A 154 -17.94 9.97 4.99
CA GLY A 154 -17.16 9.38 3.91
C GLY A 154 -15.65 9.34 4.15
N THR A 155 -15.17 9.92 5.25
CA THR A 155 -13.75 9.82 5.66
C THR A 155 -13.49 8.54 6.44
N ALA A 156 -12.21 8.15 6.56
CA ALA A 156 -11.82 7.03 7.42
C ALA A 156 -10.42 7.21 8.02
N LEU A 157 -10.22 6.75 9.25
CA LEU A 157 -8.88 6.62 9.83
C LEU A 157 -8.42 5.16 9.72
N LEU A 158 -7.35 4.92 8.97
CA LEU A 158 -6.66 3.63 8.91
C LEU A 158 -5.45 3.64 9.83
N GLU A 159 -5.33 2.63 10.68
CA GLU A 159 -4.11 2.33 11.40
C GLU A 159 -3.50 1.02 10.93
N ALA A 160 -2.21 1.01 10.65
CA ALA A 160 -1.48 -0.19 10.25
C ALA A 160 -0.06 -0.20 10.81
N THR A 161 0.41 -1.38 11.24
CA THR A 161 1.79 -1.56 11.68
C THR A 161 2.66 -1.87 10.48
N VAL A 162 3.73 -1.12 10.26
CA VAL A 162 4.63 -1.31 9.13
C VAL A 162 6.09 -1.31 9.56
N TYR A 163 6.89 -2.10 8.85
CA TYR A 163 8.34 -2.04 8.86
C TYR A 163 8.83 -1.31 7.61
N THR A 164 9.61 -0.25 7.78
CA THR A 164 10.14 0.59 6.69
C THR A 164 11.65 0.62 6.74
N ARG A 165 12.31 0.55 5.58
CA ARG A 165 13.77 0.70 5.42
C ARG A 165 14.21 1.95 4.64
N ALA A 166 13.25 2.78 4.23
CA ALA A 166 13.53 4.01 3.50
C ALA A 166 14.04 5.09 4.45
N GLU A 167 15.27 5.56 4.22
CA GLU A 167 16.01 6.58 4.98
C GLU A 167 16.36 6.16 6.42
N GLU A 168 15.37 5.71 7.19
CA GLU A 168 15.47 5.24 8.56
C GLU A 168 14.81 3.87 8.68
N GLU A 169 15.50 2.94 9.32
CA GLU A 169 14.98 1.60 9.56
C GLU A 169 14.10 1.57 10.82
N ARG A 170 12.80 1.32 10.66
CA ARG A 170 11.83 1.41 11.76
C ARG A 170 10.65 0.48 11.63
N ILE A 171 10.09 0.13 12.79
CA ILE A 171 8.76 -0.46 12.93
C ILE A 171 7.87 0.58 13.61
N GLU A 172 6.78 0.96 12.95
CA GLU A 172 5.86 1.99 13.45
C GLU A 172 4.40 1.61 13.15
N ARG A 173 3.49 2.02 14.02
CA ARG A 173 2.05 2.01 13.74
C ARG A 173 1.69 3.36 13.12
N ARG A 174 1.42 3.36 11.82
CA ARG A 174 1.01 4.55 11.05
C ARG A 174 -0.49 4.77 11.18
N GLN A 175 -0.86 6.04 11.20
CA GLN A 175 -2.24 6.52 11.13
C GLN A 175 -2.39 7.32 9.85
N LEU A 176 -3.32 6.92 9.00
CA LEU A 176 -3.60 7.52 7.70
C LEU A 176 -5.06 7.93 7.65
N LEU A 177 -5.33 9.18 7.29
CA LEU A 177 -6.69 9.69 7.10
C LEU A 177 -7.04 9.58 5.61
N LEU A 178 -8.03 8.76 5.29
CA LEU A 178 -8.67 8.73 3.98
C LEU A 178 -9.72 9.84 3.93
N ASP A 179 -9.60 10.74 2.96
CA ASP A 179 -10.60 11.77 2.73
C ASP A 179 -11.74 11.31 1.80
N VAL A 180 -12.67 12.23 1.54
CA VAL A 180 -13.84 12.00 0.69
C VAL A 180 -13.49 11.88 -0.81
N HIS A 181 -12.28 12.29 -1.20
CA HIS A 181 -11.75 12.22 -2.56
C HIS A 181 -10.84 10.99 -2.78
N ASN A 182 -10.77 10.09 -1.79
CA ASN A 182 -9.94 8.89 -1.75
C ASN A 182 -8.43 9.16 -1.62
N GLU A 183 -8.02 10.34 -1.15
CA GLU A 183 -6.61 10.58 -0.86
C GLU A 183 -6.28 10.20 0.58
N PHE A 184 -5.19 9.44 0.76
CA PHE A 184 -4.66 9.12 2.09
C PHE A 184 -3.65 10.19 2.53
N HIS A 185 -3.97 10.84 3.64
CA HIS A 185 -3.13 11.84 4.28
C HIS A 185 -2.43 11.23 5.49
N TYR A 186 -1.14 11.50 5.64
CA TYR A 186 -0.43 11.11 6.87
C TYR A 186 -1.01 11.86 8.07
N HIS A 187 -1.52 11.13 9.04
CA HIS A 187 -2.12 11.70 10.24
C HIS A 187 -1.19 11.62 11.46
N GLY A 188 -0.47 10.52 11.60
CA GLY A 188 0.40 10.31 12.75
C GLY A 188 1.11 8.97 12.75
N ARG A 189 1.94 8.75 13.78
CA ARG A 189 2.64 7.49 14.00
C ARG A 189 2.89 7.22 15.48
N ALA A 190 3.00 5.94 15.82
CA ALA A 190 3.62 5.47 17.05
C ALA A 190 4.83 4.58 16.72
N LEU A 191 6.03 5.01 17.13
CA LEU A 191 7.27 4.24 16.93
C LEU A 191 7.31 3.05 17.90
N LEU A 192 7.60 1.86 17.38
CA LEU A 192 7.64 0.60 18.13
C LEU A 192 9.08 0.10 18.28
N ALA A 193 9.84 0.13 17.19
CA ALA A 193 11.27 -0.18 17.18
C ALA A 193 12.00 0.63 16.10
N GLU A 194 13.30 0.85 16.28
CA GLU A 194 14.17 1.49 15.30
C GLU A 194 15.55 0.82 15.22
N GLY A 195 16.22 0.94 14.07
CA GLY A 195 17.61 0.52 13.91
C GLY A 195 18.57 1.51 14.58
N ARG A 196 19.79 1.06 14.89
CA ARG A 196 20.79 1.91 15.55
C ARG A 196 21.17 3.11 14.66
N GLY A 197 21.00 4.32 15.21
CA GLY A 197 21.11 5.58 14.48
C GLY A 197 19.87 6.47 14.56
N GLY A 198 18.89 6.07 15.39
CA GLY A 198 17.57 6.67 15.60
C GLY A 198 17.46 8.20 15.72
N VAL A 199 16.19 8.63 15.72
CA VAL A 199 15.64 9.99 15.60
C VAL A 199 16.49 11.10 16.23
N ARG A 200 16.93 12.09 15.43
CA ARG A 200 17.13 13.45 15.96
C ARG A 200 15.75 14.09 16.12
N ILE A 201 15.31 14.24 17.36
CA ILE A 201 14.11 15.02 17.71
C ILE A 201 14.39 16.49 17.45
#